data_AF-A0A1H6ZD19-F1
#
_entry.id   AF-A0A1H6ZD19-F1
#
_cell.length_a   1.000
_cell.length_b   1.000
_cell.length_c   1.000
_cell.angle_alpha   90.00
_cell.angle_beta   90.00
_cell.angle_gamma   90.00
#
_symmetry.space_group_name_H-M   'P 1'
#
loop_
_entity.id
_entity.type
_entity.pdbx_description
1 polymer ?
#
loop_
_entity_poly.entity_id
_entity_poly.type
_entity_poly.pdbx_seq_one_letter_code
_entity_poly.pdbx_strand_id
1 'polypeptide(L)'
;MMKRYWLAIAALIIVSPLGLLADGTAWGEWGGDDLSETLGYIPQGMKNVQDVWAGIFPDYSIGFLGESSLGQSIGYIIAAIIGSAMVYGLSLLLMKIIAAKKNSTLSCSNK
;
A
#
# COMPACT_ATOMS: atom_id res chain seq x y z
N MET A 1 -18.73 -14.01 19.51
CA MET A 1 -18.44 -13.97 18.06
C MET A 1 -17.29 -13.03 17.70
N MET A 2 -17.28 -11.77 18.16
CA MET A 2 -16.26 -10.77 17.78
C MET A 2 -14.79 -11.17 18.00
N LYS A 3 -14.48 -11.89 19.09
CA LYS A 3 -13.10 -12.29 19.43
C LYS A 3 -12.43 -13.20 18.38
N ARG A 4 -13.22 -13.98 17.62
CA ARG A 4 -12.70 -14.89 16.59
C ARG A 4 -12.19 -14.13 15.37
N TYR A 5 -12.87 -13.05 14.98
CA TYR A 5 -12.46 -12.20 13.87
C TYR A 5 -11.19 -11.44 14.20
N TRP A 6 -11.05 -10.93 15.43
CA TRP A 6 -9.82 -10.29 15.88
C TRP A 6 -8.63 -11.25 15.90
N LEU A 7 -8.85 -12.51 16.29
CA LEU A 7 -7.81 -13.54 16.22
C LEU A 7 -7.40 -13.82 14.77
N ALA A 8 -8.37 -13.91 13.85
CA ALA A 8 -8.09 -14.12 12.43
C ALA A 8 -7.32 -12.94 11.81
N ILE A 9 -7.70 -11.70 12.12
CA ILE A 9 -6.99 -10.50 11.68
C ILE A 9 -5.56 -10.46 12.23
N ALA A 10 -5.38 -10.78 13.52
CA ALA A 10 -4.05 -10.84 14.12
C ALA A 10 -3.17 -11.90 13.45
N ALA A 11 -3.72 -13.07 13.15
CA ALA A 11 -3.01 -14.11 12.41
C ALA A 11 -2.60 -13.64 11.01
N LEU A 12 -3.49 -12.95 10.28
CA LEU A 12 -3.18 -12.40 8.95
C LEU A 12 -2.07 -11.35 9.00
N ILE A 13 -2.07 -10.47 10.03
CA ILE A 13 -1.01 -9.46 10.21
C ILE A 13 0.35 -10.14 10.42
N ILE A 14 0.41 -11.21 11.22
CA ILE A 14 1.65 -11.93 11.50
C ILE A 14 2.17 -12.69 10.27
N VAL A 15 1.25 -13.21 9.44
CA VAL A 15 1.60 -13.94 8.21
C VAL A 15 1.97 -12.98 7.07
N SER A 16 1.46 -11.74 7.08
CA SER A 16 1.73 -10.74 6.05
C SER A 16 3.22 -10.53 5.72
N PRO A 17 4.16 -10.40 6.67
CA PRO A 17 5.58 -10.21 6.35
C PRO A 17 6.27 -11.47 5.82
N LEU A 18 5.65 -12.67 5.85
CA LEU A 18 6.26 -13.86 5.25
C LEU A 18 6.45 -13.73 3.74
N GLY A 19 5.69 -12.84 3.08
CA GLY A 19 5.89 -12.51 1.67
C GLY A 19 7.25 -11.89 1.36
N LEU A 20 7.93 -11.28 2.35
CA LEU A 20 9.28 -10.71 2.17
C LEU A 20 10.36 -11.77 1.96
N LEU A 21 10.06 -13.04 2.26
CA LEU A 21 10.97 -14.16 2.05
C LEU A 21 10.80 -14.80 0.66
N ALA A 22 9.78 -14.38 -0.11
CA ALA A 22 9.56 -14.90 -1.45
C ALA A 22 10.56 -14.27 -2.42
N ASP A 23 11.18 -15.10 -3.26
CA ASP A 23 12.05 -14.63 -4.34
C ASP A 23 11.22 -14.05 -5.50
N GLY A 24 11.71 -12.94 -6.06
CA GLY A 24 11.13 -12.26 -7.22
C GLY A 24 10.36 -10.97 -6.89
N THR A 25 9.89 -10.29 -7.92
CA THR A 25 9.15 -9.03 -7.81
C THR A 25 7.77 -9.24 -7.18
N ALA A 26 7.36 -8.31 -6.32
CA ALA A 26 6.06 -8.38 -5.66
C ALA A 26 4.90 -8.38 -6.66
N TRP A 27 3.81 -9.03 -6.27
CA TRP A 27 2.64 -9.17 -7.12
C TRP A 27 2.03 -7.80 -7.44
N GLY A 28 2.03 -7.43 -8.72
CA GLY A 28 1.55 -6.13 -9.20
C GLY A 28 2.63 -5.06 -9.37
N GLU A 29 3.89 -5.36 -9.02
CA GLU A 29 5.04 -4.45 -9.22
C GLU A 29 5.88 -4.81 -10.45
N TRP A 30 5.42 -5.75 -11.28
CA TRP A 30 6.19 -6.18 -12.45
C TRP A 30 6.41 -5.06 -13.44
N GLY A 31 7.68 -4.89 -13.82
CA GLY A 31 8.10 -4.00 -14.89
C GLY A 31 7.96 -4.62 -16.28
N GLY A 32 8.23 -3.81 -17.31
CA GLY A 32 8.37 -4.30 -18.68
C GLY A 32 9.49 -5.34 -18.81
N ASP A 33 10.58 -5.16 -18.08
CA ASP A 33 11.73 -6.07 -18.08
C ASP A 33 11.38 -7.43 -17.44
N ASP A 34 10.72 -7.42 -16.27
CA ASP A 34 10.26 -8.65 -15.59
C ASP A 34 9.33 -9.49 -16.47
N LEU A 35 8.42 -8.83 -17.19
CA LEU A 35 7.50 -9.49 -18.11
C LEU A 35 8.21 -9.96 -19.38
N SER A 36 9.19 -9.22 -19.87
CA SER A 36 10.00 -9.67 -21.00
C SER A 36 10.83 -10.91 -20.63
N GLU A 37 11.34 -11.00 -19.40
CA GLU A 37 12.06 -12.17 -18.91
C GLU A 37 11.13 -13.37 -18.70
N THR A 38 9.94 -13.14 -18.16
CA THR A 38 8.98 -14.22 -17.84
C THR A 38 8.20 -14.71 -19.08
N LEU A 39 7.77 -13.80 -19.95
CA LEU A 39 6.87 -14.07 -21.08
C LEU A 39 7.57 -14.01 -22.44
N GLY A 40 8.79 -13.45 -22.51
CA GLY A 40 9.53 -13.26 -23.76
C GLY A 40 9.09 -12.05 -24.59
N TYR A 41 8.15 -11.23 -24.11
CA TYR A 41 7.72 -10.00 -24.77
C TYR A 41 7.08 -8.99 -23.79
N ILE A 42 7.09 -7.71 -24.17
CA ILE A 42 6.42 -6.64 -23.41
C ILE A 42 5.04 -6.37 -24.02
N PRO A 43 3.95 -6.45 -23.23
CA PRO A 43 2.61 -6.07 -23.71
C PRO A 43 2.58 -4.62 -24.21
N GLN A 44 2.01 -4.38 -25.40
CA GLN A 44 2.01 -3.04 -26.02
C GLN A 44 1.36 -1.96 -25.15
N GLY A 45 0.35 -2.32 -24.36
CA GLY A 45 -0.28 -1.41 -23.41
C GLY A 45 0.69 -0.92 -22.32
N MET A 46 1.59 -1.79 -21.84
CA MET A 46 2.58 -1.46 -20.81
C MET A 46 3.72 -0.59 -21.34
N LYS A 47 4.15 -0.84 -22.57
CA LYS A 47 5.23 -0.08 -23.21
C LYS A 47 5.01 1.43 -23.20
N ASN A 48 3.76 1.88 -23.22
CA ASN A 48 3.40 3.30 -23.27
C ASN A 48 3.11 3.91 -21.89
N VAL A 49 2.94 3.10 -20.84
CA VAL A 49 2.56 3.57 -19.48
C VAL A 49 3.65 3.36 -18.45
N GLN A 50 4.64 2.51 -18.72
CA GLN A 50 5.74 2.21 -17.80
C GLN A 50 6.53 3.46 -17.38
N ASP A 51 6.67 4.45 -18.28
CA ASP A 51 7.46 5.66 -18.03
C ASP A 51 6.61 6.85 -17.51
N VAL A 52 5.29 6.69 -17.38
CA VAL A 52 4.37 7.80 -17.05
C VAL A 52 4.46 8.18 -15.57
N TRP A 53 4.78 7.23 -14.70
CA TRP A 53 4.86 7.48 -13.27
C TRP A 53 5.90 6.58 -12.61
N ALA A 54 6.90 7.20 -11.98
CA ALA A 54 7.79 6.53 -11.06
C ALA A 54 7.29 6.79 -9.62
N GLY A 55 7.23 5.75 -8.80
CA GLY A 55 6.83 5.87 -7.40
C GLY A 55 7.75 6.80 -6.61
N ILE A 56 7.24 7.35 -5.51
CA ILE A 56 8.00 8.24 -4.60
C ILE A 56 9.25 7.51 -4.04
N PHE A 57 9.14 6.20 -3.84
CA PHE A 57 10.24 5.32 -3.44
C PHE A 57 10.29 4.10 -4.37
N PRO A 58 11.03 4.19 -5.50
CA PRO A 58 11.25 3.05 -6.37
C PRO A 58 11.89 1.90 -5.59
N ASP A 59 11.36 0.70 -5.75
CA ASP A 59 11.85 -0.54 -5.12
C ASP A 59 12.01 -0.46 -3.60
N TYR A 60 11.23 0.42 -2.95
CA TYR A 60 11.30 0.66 -1.50
C TYR A 60 12.69 1.09 -1.02
N SER A 61 13.53 1.59 -1.93
CA SER A 61 14.86 2.08 -1.61
C SER A 61 14.75 3.39 -0.81
N ILE A 62 15.30 3.37 0.40
CA ILE A 62 15.46 4.56 1.23
C ILE A 62 16.96 4.79 1.31
N GLY A 63 17.45 5.90 0.76
CA GLY A 63 18.89 6.16 0.64
C GLY A 63 19.69 6.09 1.95
N PHE A 64 19.02 6.21 3.10
CA PHE A 64 19.64 6.04 4.43
C PHE A 64 19.78 4.57 4.89
N LEU A 65 18.96 3.64 4.37
CA LEU A 65 18.97 2.22 4.76
C LEU A 65 19.95 1.36 3.94
N GLY A 66 20.50 1.92 2.86
CA GLY A 66 21.41 1.24 1.94
C GLY A 66 20.71 0.19 1.05
N GLU A 67 21.39 -0.19 -0.02
CA GLU A 67 20.91 -1.11 -1.07
C GLU A 67 20.95 -2.60 -0.65
N SER A 68 21.11 -2.89 0.65
CA SER A 68 21.15 -4.27 1.14
C SER A 68 19.76 -4.89 1.13
N SER A 69 19.67 -6.23 1.03
CA SER A 69 18.40 -6.97 1.11
C SER A 69 17.62 -6.68 2.42
N LEU A 70 18.34 -6.45 3.51
CA LEU A 70 17.76 -5.98 4.78
C LEU A 70 17.24 -4.54 4.68
N GLY A 71 17.97 -3.66 3.99
CA GLY A 71 17.57 -2.28 3.75
C GLY A 71 16.26 -2.17 2.97
N GLN A 72 16.12 -2.94 1.89
CA GLN A 72 14.89 -3.02 1.10
C GLN A 72 13.71 -3.58 1.91
N SER A 73 13.93 -4.65 2.69
CA SER A 73 12.89 -5.23 3.55
C SER A 73 12.38 -4.25 4.62
N ILE A 74 13.30 -3.49 5.22
CA ILE A 74 12.95 -2.44 6.19
C ILE A 74 12.23 -1.28 5.48
N GLY A 75 12.69 -0.89 4.28
CA GLY A 75 12.04 0.10 3.44
C GLY A 75 10.59 -0.28 3.13
N TYR A 76 10.34 -1.55 2.81
CA TYR A 76 9.01 -2.09 2.58
C TYR A 76 8.10 -1.96 3.81
N ILE A 77 8.59 -2.35 5.00
CA ILE A 77 7.83 -2.24 6.25
C ILE A 77 7.51 -0.78 6.58
N ILE A 78 8.47 0.13 6.40
CA ILE A 78 8.27 1.57 6.62
C ILE A 78 7.21 2.11 5.66
N ALA A 79 7.30 1.77 4.37
CA ALA A 79 6.31 2.17 3.37
C ALA A 79 4.91 1.66 3.71
N ALA A 80 4.79 0.41 4.17
CA ALA A 80 3.52 -0.17 4.60
C ALA A 80 2.92 0.57 5.81
N ILE A 81 3.75 0.95 6.79
CA ILE A 81 3.32 1.73 7.96
C ILE A 81 2.83 3.11 7.54
N ILE A 82 3.60 3.83 6.71
CA ILE A 82 3.27 5.17 6.24
C ILE A 82 1.98 5.14 5.40
N GLY A 83 1.86 4.21 4.45
CA GLY A 83 0.68 4.04 3.62
C GLY A 83 -0.56 3.74 4.46
N SER A 84 -0.46 2.82 5.43
CA SER A 84 -1.56 2.46 6.33
C SER A 84 -2.01 3.66 7.19
N ALA A 85 -1.04 4.40 7.75
CA ALA A 85 -1.33 5.60 8.53
C ALA A 85 -2.01 6.69 7.69
N MET A 86 -1.58 6.86 6.44
CA MET A 86 -2.16 7.84 5.51
C MET A 86 -3.61 7.48 5.16
N VAL A 87 -3.91 6.22 4.84
CA VAL A 87 -5.27 5.75 4.56
C VAL A 87 -6.17 5.90 5.78
N TYR A 88 -5.68 5.52 6.96
CA TYR A 88 -6.43 5.69 8.21
C TYR A 88 -6.71 7.17 8.49
N GLY A 89 -5.72 8.04 8.33
CA GLY A 89 -5.86 9.50 8.48
C GLY A 89 -6.89 10.10 7.51
N LEU A 90 -6.83 9.74 6.23
CA LEU A 90 -7.84 10.16 5.24
C LEU A 90 -9.24 9.69 5.62
N SER A 91 -9.36 8.45 6.10
CA SER A 91 -10.65 7.89 6.55
C SER A 91 -11.22 8.69 7.72
N LEU A 92 -10.39 9.07 8.69
CA LEU A 92 -10.80 9.93 9.81
C LEU A 92 -11.22 11.32 9.33
N LEU A 93 -10.49 11.93 8.40
CA LEU A 93 -10.83 13.23 7.83
C LEU A 93 -12.17 13.20 7.11
N LEU A 94 -12.40 12.18 6.27
CA LEU A 94 -13.68 11.98 5.59
C LEU A 94 -14.82 11.80 6.59
N MET A 95 -14.63 10.99 7.65
CA MET A 95 -15.62 10.85 8.71
C MET A 95 -15.93 12.18 9.41
N LYS A 96 -14.91 13.00 9.71
CA LYS A 96 -15.11 14.32 10.32
C LYS A 96 -15.91 15.26 9.42
N ILE A 97 -15.62 15.28 8.12
CA ILE A 97 -16.35 16.11 7.13
C ILE A 97 -17.81 15.69 7.05
N ILE A 98 -18.07 14.37 6.98
CA ILE A 98 -19.44 13.83 6.94
C ILE A 98 -20.19 14.12 8.24
N ALA A 99 -19.57 13.92 9.40
CA ALA A 99 -20.17 14.20 10.69
C ALA A 99 -20.46 15.69 10.90
N ALA A 100 -19.55 16.58 10.50
CA ALA A 100 -19.75 18.03 10.56
C ALA A 100 -20.98 18.47 9.75
N LYS A 101 -21.17 17.91 8.54
CA LYS A 101 -22.34 18.21 7.69
C LYS A 101 -23.67 17.78 8.33
N LYS A 102 -23.69 16.64 9.04
CA LYS A 102 -24.86 16.13 9.75
C LYS A 102 -25.28 17.05 10.91
N ASN A 103 -24.32 17.61 11.63
CA ASN A 103 -24.58 18.48 12.77
C ASN A 103 -25.15 19.84 12.32
N SER A 104 -24.71 20.37 11.19
CA SER A 104 -25.24 21.62 10.61
C SER A 104 -26.68 21.47 10.10
N THR A 105 -27.05 20.31 9.54
CA THR A 105 -28.40 20.04 9.03
C THR A 105 -29.43 19.84 10.14
N LEU A 106 -29.06 19.19 11.25
CA LEU A 106 -29.94 19.02 12.41
C LEU A 106 -30.27 20.35 13.11
N SER A 107 -29.35 21.32 13.08
CA SER A 107 -29.56 22.65 13.67
C SER A 107 -30.63 23.48 12.94
N CYS A 108 -30.74 23.35 11.61
CA CYS A 108 -31.77 24.04 10.83
C CYS A 108 -33.16 23.37 10.90
N SER A 109 -33.23 22.06 11.15
CA SER A 109 -34.50 21.34 11.24
C SER A 109 -35.20 21.50 12.60
N ASN A 110 -34.49 21.97 13.63
CA ASN A 110 -34.97 22.05 15.01
C ASN A 110 -35.28 23.51 15.45
N LYS A 111 -35.40 24.42 14.47
CA LYS A 111 -35.75 25.82 14.62
C LYS A 111 -37.00 26.12 13.81
#